data_AF-A0A316DRX0-F1
#
_entry.id   AF-A0A316DRX0-F1
#
_cell.length_a   1.000
_cell.length_b   1.000
_cell.length_c   1.000
_cell.angle_alpha   90.00
_cell.angle_beta   90.00
_cell.angle_gamma   90.00
#
_symmetry.space_group_name_H-M   'P 1'
#
loop_
_entity.id
_entity.type
_entity.pdbx_description
1 polymer ?
#
loop_
_entity_poly.entity_id
_entity_poly.type
_entity_poly.pdbx_seq_one_letter_code
_entity_poly.pdbx_strand_id
1 'polypeptide(L)'
;MNRIIIVFLLFSLSLSAQDVTSLEETKAFIIKNISENCYEEDGFKEPYKAVFEGDYLRLIILNKNQTRERSNLLYDFENVYLFQKVSKRKNDIAYINIFVPILKNKEKNKWDKHKLIMRVDGHDMADSILNALKRYNELLIKKKKKPGQKF
;
A
#
# COMPACT_ATOMS: atom_id res chain seq x y z
N MET A 1 -31.53 9.53 -40.91
CA MET A 1 -30.74 8.30 -40.65
C MET A 1 -29.69 8.64 -39.61
N ASN A 2 -29.97 8.37 -38.33
CA ASN A 2 -29.06 8.66 -37.22
C ASN A 2 -28.26 7.41 -36.86
N ARG A 3 -26.99 7.39 -37.23
CA ARG A 3 -26.00 6.45 -36.69
C ARG A 3 -24.71 7.20 -36.47
N ILE A 4 -24.53 7.75 -35.27
CA ILE A 4 -23.24 8.12 -34.67
C ILE A 4 -23.56 8.36 -33.18
N ILE A 5 -22.62 8.03 -32.28
CA ILE A 5 -22.66 8.11 -30.80
C ILE A 5 -23.08 6.82 -30.05
N ILE A 6 -22.41 5.68 -30.26
CA ILE A 6 -22.29 4.61 -29.23
C ILE A 6 -20.89 3.95 -29.28
N VAL A 7 -19.81 4.73 -29.40
CA VAL A 7 -18.42 4.18 -29.39
C VAL A 7 -17.58 4.75 -28.24
N PHE A 8 -17.88 5.95 -27.75
CA PHE A 8 -17.12 6.56 -26.64
C PHE A 8 -17.44 5.97 -25.25
N LEU A 9 -18.68 5.51 -25.00
CA LEU A 9 -19.09 5.02 -23.69
C LEU A 9 -18.55 3.62 -23.36
N LEU A 10 -18.39 2.75 -24.37
CA LEU A 10 -17.88 1.38 -24.20
C LEU A 10 -16.38 1.36 -23.89
N PHE A 11 -15.61 2.30 -24.46
CA PHE A 11 -14.16 2.37 -24.24
C PHE A 11 -13.80 2.93 -22.86
N SER A 12 -14.56 3.90 -22.35
CA SER A 12 -14.39 4.41 -20.98
C SER A 12 -14.72 3.37 -19.90
N LEU A 13 -15.67 2.47 -20.18
CA LEU A 13 -16.06 1.42 -19.23
C LEU A 13 -14.94 0.38 -19.06
N SER A 14 -14.32 -0.07 -20.16
CA SER A 14 -13.27 -1.10 -20.11
C SER A 14 -12.01 -0.63 -19.37
N LEU A 15 -11.64 0.64 -19.51
CA LEU A 15 -10.47 1.21 -18.83
C LEU A 15 -10.67 1.26 -17.32
N SER A 16 -11.86 1.66 -16.86
CA SER A 16 -12.19 1.68 -15.43
C SER A 16 -12.21 0.28 -14.81
N ALA A 17 -12.72 -0.72 -15.54
CA ALA A 17 -12.69 -2.10 -15.09
C ALA A 17 -11.25 -2.65 -14.96
N GLN A 18 -10.36 -2.30 -15.91
CA GLN A 18 -8.96 -2.70 -15.89
C GLN A 18 -8.21 -2.13 -14.69
N ASP A 19 -8.41 -0.84 -14.38
CA ASP A 19 -7.79 -0.20 -13.23
C ASP A 19 -8.29 -0.81 -11.91
N VAL A 20 -9.57 -1.16 -11.81
CA VAL A 20 -10.14 -1.85 -10.63
C VAL A 20 -9.52 -3.24 -10.44
N THR A 21 -9.45 -4.06 -11.49
CA THR A 21 -8.79 -5.37 -11.41
C THR A 21 -7.32 -5.22 -10.99
N SER A 22 -6.60 -4.26 -11.56
CA SER A 22 -5.20 -4.01 -11.21
C SER A 22 -5.01 -3.54 -9.76
N LEU A 23 -5.99 -2.83 -9.19
CA LEU A 23 -5.98 -2.38 -7.80
C LEU A 23 -6.12 -3.56 -6.85
N GLU A 24 -7.09 -4.44 -7.09
CA GLU A 24 -7.32 -5.60 -6.23
C GLU A 24 -6.17 -6.61 -6.32
N GLU A 25 -5.59 -6.83 -7.51
CA GLU A 25 -4.37 -7.62 -7.68
C GLU A 25 -3.19 -7.03 -6.90
N THR A 26 -3.02 -5.71 -6.96
CA THR A 26 -1.96 -5.01 -6.21
C THR A 26 -2.18 -5.15 -4.70
N LYS A 27 -3.42 -4.99 -4.21
CA LYS A 27 -3.77 -5.19 -2.80
C LYS A 27 -3.49 -6.62 -2.34
N ALA A 28 -3.87 -7.62 -3.13
CA ALA A 28 -3.62 -9.03 -2.84
C ALA A 28 -2.11 -9.33 -2.76
N PHE A 29 -1.31 -8.80 -3.70
CA PHE A 29 0.14 -8.92 -3.66
C PHE A 29 0.74 -8.30 -2.39
N ILE A 30 0.30 -7.11 -2.01
CA ILE A 30 0.76 -6.42 -0.80
C ILE A 30 0.41 -7.23 0.45
N ILE A 31 -0.84 -7.69 0.59
CA ILE A 31 -1.29 -8.49 1.74
C ILE A 31 -0.39 -9.71 1.91
N LYS A 32 -0.23 -10.49 0.83
CA LYS A 32 0.54 -11.73 0.85
C LYS A 32 1.99 -11.47 1.25
N ASN A 33 2.68 -10.64 0.48
CA ASN A 33 4.13 -10.52 0.62
C ASN A 33 4.56 -9.78 1.88
N ILE A 34 3.77 -8.80 2.35
CA ILE A 34 4.04 -8.17 3.65
C ILE A 34 3.82 -9.19 4.78
N SER A 35 2.73 -9.96 4.74
CA SER A 35 2.43 -10.89 5.83
C SER A 35 3.40 -12.08 5.89
N GLU A 36 3.97 -12.47 4.75
CA GLU A 36 4.94 -13.57 4.66
C GLU A 36 6.38 -13.15 4.94
N ASN A 37 6.78 -11.92 4.55
CA ASN A 37 8.20 -11.55 4.46
C ASN A 37 8.61 -10.29 5.26
N CYS A 38 7.65 -9.56 5.83
CA CYS A 38 7.95 -8.30 6.53
C CYS A 38 7.82 -8.41 8.05
N TYR A 39 8.69 -7.68 8.73
CA TYR A 39 8.78 -7.61 10.18
C TYR A 39 8.96 -6.17 10.64
N GLU A 40 8.57 -5.89 11.88
CA GLU A 40 8.95 -4.65 12.56
C GLU A 40 10.48 -4.50 12.54
N GLU A 41 10.96 -3.26 12.42
CA GLU A 41 12.39 -2.93 12.40
C GLU A 41 13.13 -3.44 13.65
N ASP A 42 12.44 -3.46 14.80
CA ASP A 42 13.06 -3.79 16.08
C ASP A 42 13.61 -5.22 16.14
N GLY A 43 14.58 -5.45 17.03
CA GLY A 43 15.38 -6.66 17.12
C GLY A 43 14.59 -7.96 17.36
N PHE A 44 13.30 -7.86 17.71
CA PHE A 44 12.42 -8.99 17.98
C PHE A 44 11.85 -9.67 16.73
N LYS A 45 12.00 -9.07 15.53
CA LYS A 45 11.44 -9.58 14.27
C LYS A 45 9.96 -9.94 14.40
N GLU A 46 9.18 -9.03 14.95
CA GLU A 46 7.73 -9.22 15.08
C GLU A 46 7.08 -9.14 13.68
N PRO A 47 6.37 -10.18 13.23
CA PRO A 47 5.82 -10.21 11.87
C PRO A 47 4.65 -9.25 11.73
N TYR A 48 4.52 -8.68 10.53
CA TYR A 48 3.33 -7.93 10.17
C TYR A 48 2.22 -8.86 9.68
N LYS A 49 0.98 -8.45 9.89
CA LYS A 49 -0.19 -8.87 9.12
C LYS A 49 -0.76 -7.64 8.42
N ALA A 50 -0.89 -7.71 7.10
CA ALA A 50 -1.44 -6.64 6.28
C ALA A 50 -2.93 -6.89 5.98
N VAL A 51 -3.77 -5.86 6.16
CA VAL A 51 -5.20 -5.88 5.86
C VAL A 51 -5.61 -4.54 5.27
N PHE A 52 -6.50 -4.53 4.28
CA PHE A 52 -7.06 -3.29 3.75
C PHE A 52 -8.41 -2.95 4.39
N GLU A 53 -8.59 -1.67 4.75
CA GLU A 53 -9.87 -1.08 5.17
C GLU A 53 -10.29 -0.05 4.13
N GLY A 54 -11.04 -0.48 3.12
CA GLY A 54 -11.29 0.32 1.94
C GLY A 54 -9.99 0.57 1.16
N ASP A 55 -9.56 1.84 1.11
CA ASP A 55 -8.32 2.27 0.46
C ASP A 55 -7.16 2.47 1.45
N TYR A 56 -7.38 2.28 2.74
CA TYR A 56 -6.33 2.38 3.76
C TYR A 56 -5.67 1.03 4.02
N LEU A 57 -4.35 1.04 4.25
CA LEU A 57 -3.59 -0.15 4.62
C LEU A 57 -3.43 -0.22 6.13
N ARG A 58 -3.97 -1.24 6.79
CA ARG A 58 -3.69 -1.56 8.18
C ARG A 58 -2.52 -2.53 8.25
N LEU A 59 -1.49 -2.15 9.02
CA LEU A 59 -0.43 -3.07 9.42
C LEU A 59 -0.61 -3.40 10.89
N ILE A 60 -0.74 -4.69 11.17
CA ILE A 60 -0.90 -5.25 12.51
C ILE A 60 0.42 -5.92 12.87
N ILE A 61 1.06 -5.49 13.96
CA ILE A 61 2.26 -6.14 14.50
C ILE A 61 1.78 -7.28 15.39
N LEU A 62 2.22 -8.50 15.09
CA LEU A 62 1.92 -9.67 15.89
C LEU A 62 3.12 -10.02 16.78
N ASN A 63 2.87 -10.62 17.94
CA ASN A 63 3.96 -11.23 18.71
C ASN A 63 4.68 -12.30 17.88
N LYS A 64 5.89 -12.69 18.30
CA LYS A 64 6.72 -13.70 17.61
C LYS A 64 5.98 -15.00 17.27
N ASN A 65 5.05 -15.44 18.11
CA ASN A 65 4.27 -16.66 17.92
C ASN A 65 3.01 -16.47 17.07
N GLN A 66 2.75 -15.25 16.58
CA GLN A 66 1.59 -14.88 15.76
C GLN A 66 0.22 -15.12 16.42
N THR A 67 0.18 -15.20 17.75
CA THR A 67 -1.05 -15.49 18.52
C THR A 67 -1.75 -14.25 19.04
N ARG A 68 -1.04 -13.13 19.17
CA ARG A 68 -1.58 -11.90 19.74
C ARG A 68 -1.10 -10.68 18.98
N GLU A 69 -2.04 -9.76 18.76
CA GLU A 69 -1.74 -8.42 18.29
C GLU A 69 -1.03 -7.61 19.37
N ARG A 70 0.09 -6.98 19.00
CA ARG A 70 0.89 -6.09 19.84
C ARG A 70 0.53 -4.63 19.58
N SER A 71 0.36 -4.28 18.31
CA SER A 71 -0.11 -2.97 17.90
C SER A 71 -0.69 -3.03 16.49
N ASN A 72 -1.43 -1.99 16.11
CA ASN A 72 -1.89 -1.81 14.75
C ASN A 72 -1.87 -0.33 14.39
N LEU A 73 -1.52 -0.03 13.14
CA LEU A 73 -1.54 1.33 12.59
C LEU A 73 -2.26 1.31 11.24
N LEU A 74 -3.09 2.33 11.01
CA LEU A 74 -3.81 2.53 9.75
C LEU A 74 -3.12 3.62 8.94
N TYR A 75 -2.71 3.27 7.73
CA TYR A 75 -1.91 4.10 6.85
C TYR A 75 -2.71 4.62 5.67
N ASP A 76 -2.49 5.89 5.35
CA ASP A 76 -3.04 6.54 4.17
C ASP A 76 -2.02 6.58 3.03
N PHE A 77 -2.06 5.55 2.20
CA PHE A 77 -1.20 5.45 1.02
C PHE A 77 -1.69 6.29 -0.17
N GLU A 78 -2.80 7.02 -0.07
CA GLU A 78 -3.15 8.02 -1.08
C GLU A 78 -2.23 9.25 -0.96
N ASN A 79 -1.90 9.64 0.27
CA ASN A 79 -1.16 10.87 0.60
C ASN A 79 0.29 10.60 1.06
N VAL A 80 1.00 9.67 0.41
CA VAL A 80 2.40 9.37 0.70
C VAL A 80 3.29 10.60 0.46
N TYR A 81 4.13 10.93 1.44
CA TYR A 81 5.07 12.05 1.34
C TYR A 81 6.35 11.68 0.59
N LEU A 82 6.89 10.48 0.85
CA LEU A 82 8.15 10.03 0.26
C LEU A 82 8.30 8.50 0.34
N PHE A 83 8.59 7.89 -0.80
CA PHE A 83 9.17 6.54 -0.88
C PHE A 83 10.69 6.64 -0.94
N GLN A 84 11.40 6.13 0.07
CA GLN A 84 12.86 6.03 -0.01
C GLN A 84 13.27 4.79 -0.83
N LYS A 85 14.51 4.78 -1.32
CA LYS A 85 15.10 3.58 -1.94
C LYS A 85 15.22 2.46 -0.89
N VAL A 86 15.10 1.21 -1.34
CA VAL A 86 15.34 0.04 -0.48
C VAL A 86 16.74 0.11 0.11
N SER A 87 16.81 -0.01 1.42
CA SER A 87 18.06 0.03 2.17
C SER A 87 18.58 -1.40 2.38
N LYS A 88 19.34 -1.91 1.41
CA LYS A 88 19.94 -3.26 1.42
C LYS A 88 21.06 -3.39 2.47
N ARG A 89 21.17 -4.55 3.10
CA ARG A 89 22.17 -4.91 4.11
C ARG A 89 22.74 -6.30 3.82
N LYS A 90 23.77 -6.68 4.59
CA LYS A 90 24.32 -8.05 4.57
C LYS A 90 23.26 -9.09 4.93
N ASN A 91 23.54 -10.36 4.62
CA ASN A 91 22.69 -11.52 4.91
C ASN A 91 21.29 -11.44 4.28
N ASP A 92 21.19 -10.83 3.10
CA ASP A 92 19.94 -10.69 2.35
C ASP A 92 18.81 -9.98 3.12
N ILE A 93 19.17 -9.12 4.08
CA ILE A 93 18.22 -8.28 4.82
C ILE A 93 18.10 -6.93 4.11
N ALA A 94 16.89 -6.42 4.01
CA ALA A 94 16.61 -5.09 3.49
C ALA A 94 15.58 -4.33 4.35
N TYR A 95 15.55 -3.02 4.19
CA TYR A 95 14.58 -2.16 4.87
C TYR A 95 13.82 -1.28 3.87
N ILE A 96 12.50 -1.31 3.95
CA ILE A 96 11.60 -0.41 3.25
C ILE A 96 11.30 0.76 4.19
N ASN A 97 11.56 1.99 3.72
CA ASN A 97 11.34 3.22 4.49
C ASN A 97 10.37 4.14 3.72
N ILE A 98 9.24 4.48 4.32
CA ILE A 98 8.18 5.29 3.69
C ILE A 98 7.70 6.36 4.67
N PHE A 99 7.65 7.60 4.22
CA PHE A 99 6.98 8.67 4.97
C PHE A 99 5.53 8.76 4.53
N VAL A 100 4.60 8.39 5.41
CA VAL A 100 3.18 8.19 5.10
C VAL A 100 2.34 8.62 6.30
N PRO A 101 1.14 9.21 6.12
CA PRO A 101 0.24 9.54 7.23
C PRO A 101 -0.30 8.29 7.92
N ILE A 102 -0.48 8.39 9.24
CA ILE A 102 -1.22 7.41 10.04
C ILE A 102 -2.41 8.05 10.74
N LEU A 103 -3.47 7.29 10.96
CA LEU A 103 -4.59 7.70 11.78
C LEU A 103 -4.18 7.67 13.26
N LYS A 104 -3.80 8.83 13.81
CA LYS A 104 -3.30 8.96 15.19
C LYS A 104 -4.43 8.98 16.22
N ASN A 105 -5.57 9.58 15.87
CA ASN A 105 -6.76 9.61 16.70
C ASN A 105 -8.00 9.41 15.83
N LYS A 106 -8.68 8.27 16.02
CA LYS A 106 -9.87 7.88 15.26
C LYS A 106 -11.07 8.80 15.53
N GLU A 107 -11.31 9.16 16.79
CA GLU A 107 -12.45 10.00 17.20
C GLU A 107 -12.37 11.41 16.61
N LYS A 108 -11.16 11.95 16.51
CA LYS A 108 -10.90 13.29 15.96
C LYS A 108 -10.56 13.27 14.46
N ASN A 109 -10.57 12.10 13.82
CA ASN A 109 -10.08 11.90 12.45
C ASN A 109 -8.71 12.58 12.21
N LYS A 110 -7.81 12.50 13.17
CA LYS A 110 -6.51 13.20 13.12
C LYS A 110 -5.46 12.30 12.48
N TRP A 111 -4.88 12.80 11.38
CA TRP A 111 -3.79 12.16 10.67
C TRP A 111 -2.47 12.88 10.93
N ASP A 112 -1.43 12.12 11.25
CA ASP A 112 -0.09 12.66 11.51
C ASP A 112 0.94 11.99 10.59
N LYS A 113 1.98 12.73 10.20
CA LYS A 113 3.10 12.20 9.40
C LYS A 113 3.87 11.16 10.22
N HIS A 114 4.12 10.01 9.62
CA HIS A 114 4.86 8.92 10.23
C HIS A 114 5.92 8.36 9.28
N LYS A 115 7.00 7.82 9.84
CA LYS A 115 8.02 7.09 9.08
C LYS A 115 7.83 5.59 9.33
N LEU A 116 7.21 4.91 8.36
CA LEU A 116 7.12 3.45 8.35
C LEU A 116 8.49 2.88 7.98
N ILE A 117 9.00 1.97 8.81
CA ILE A 117 10.22 1.20 8.55
C ILE A 117 9.87 -0.28 8.67
N MET A 118 9.98 -1.02 7.58
CA MET A 118 9.74 -2.47 7.56
C MET A 118 11.03 -3.20 7.24
N ARG A 119 11.41 -4.16 8.09
CA ARG A 119 12.45 -5.13 7.79
C ARG A 119 11.87 -6.17 6.84
N VAL A 120 12.62 -6.52 5.80
CA VAL A 120 12.25 -7.54 4.81
C VAL A 120 13.38 -8.54 4.68
N ASP A 121 13.05 -9.82 4.68
CA ASP A 121 13.96 -10.89 4.27
C ASP A 121 13.90 -11.04 2.74
N GLY A 122 15.02 -10.87 2.06
CA GLY A 122 15.13 -10.85 0.60
C GLY A 122 15.26 -9.45 0.01
N HIS A 123 16.38 -9.17 -0.66
CA HIS A 123 16.59 -7.89 -1.36
C HIS A 123 15.59 -7.67 -2.50
N ASP A 124 15.38 -8.69 -3.33
CA ASP A 124 14.46 -8.62 -4.48
C ASP A 124 12.99 -8.55 -4.02
N MET A 125 12.68 -9.22 -2.92
CA MET A 125 11.37 -9.13 -2.29
C MET A 125 11.09 -7.72 -1.77
N ALA A 126 12.08 -7.08 -1.14
CA ALA A 126 11.95 -5.71 -0.68
C ALA A 126 11.71 -4.72 -1.84
N ASP A 127 12.42 -4.90 -2.96
CA ASP A 127 12.20 -4.10 -4.17
C ASP A 127 10.79 -4.33 -4.74
N SER A 128 10.34 -5.59 -4.79
CA SER A 128 9.01 -5.97 -5.28
C SER A 128 7.88 -5.38 -4.43
N ILE A 129 7.98 -5.47 -3.10
CA ILE A 129 7.01 -4.89 -2.16
C ILE A 129 7.00 -3.36 -2.27
N LEU A 130 8.16 -2.70 -2.34
CA LEU A 130 8.21 -1.24 -2.50
C LEU A 130 7.56 -0.80 -3.81
N ASN A 131 7.81 -1.52 -4.91
CA ASN A 131 7.20 -1.21 -6.20
C ASN A 131 5.68 -1.43 -6.18
N ALA A 132 5.19 -2.47 -5.51
CA ALA A 132 3.76 -2.69 -5.32
C ALA A 132 3.11 -1.56 -4.52
N LEU A 133 3.75 -1.07 -3.45
CA LEU A 133 3.26 0.06 -2.65
C LEU A 133 3.24 1.38 -3.44
N LYS A 134 4.24 1.62 -4.30
CA LYS A 134 4.23 2.76 -5.23
C LYS A 134 3.10 2.64 -6.25
N ARG A 135 2.94 1.45 -6.86
CA ARG A 135 1.85 1.17 -7.79
C ARG A 135 0.49 1.38 -7.14
N TYR A 136 0.34 0.96 -5.89
CA TYR A 136 -0.88 1.19 -5.12
C TYR A 136 -1.19 2.69 -4.95
N ASN A 137 -0.19 3.48 -4.53
CA ASN A 137 -0.34 4.94 -4.44
C ASN A 137 -0.73 5.57 -5.80
N GLU A 138 -0.10 5.16 -6.90
CA GLU A 138 -0.44 5.65 -8.24
C GLU A 138 -1.90 5.35 -8.62
N LEU A 139 -2.37 4.12 -8.34
CA LEU A 139 -3.74 3.71 -8.63
C LEU A 139 -4.75 4.50 -7.79
N LEU A 140 -4.47 4.77 -6.51
CA LEU A 140 -5.32 5.62 -5.67
C LEU A 140 -5.40 7.05 -6.20
N ILE A 141 -4.27 7.65 -6.60
CA ILE A 141 -4.24 8.99 -7.19
C ILE A 141 -5.05 9.04 -8.49
N LYS A 142 -4.95 8.01 -9.34
CA LYS A 142 -5.74 7.91 -10.57
C LYS A 142 -7.24 7.77 -10.28
N LYS A 143 -7.62 6.91 -9.34
CA LYS A 143 -9.01 6.71 -8.90
C LYS A 143 -9.66 8.01 -8.41
N LYS A 144 -8.89 8.90 -7.76
CA LYS A 144 -9.37 10.21 -7.29
C LYS A 144 -9.57 11.24 -8.40
N LYS A 145 -8.74 11.22 -9.44
CA LYS A 145 -8.86 12.15 -10.57
C LYS A 145 -10.13 11.80 -11.36
N LYS A 146 -11.21 12.57 -11.17
CA LYS A 146 -12.37 12.48 -12.05
C LYS A 146 -11.93 12.75 -13.51
N PRO A 147 -12.43 12.00 -14.50
CA PRO A 147 -12.19 12.33 -15.90
C PRO A 147 -12.74 13.74 -16.18
N GLY A 148 -11.86 14.70 -16.45
CA GLY A 148 -12.23 16.07 -16.85
C GLY A 148 -11.75 17.23 -15.96
N GLN A 149 -11.09 16.99 -14.83
CA GLN A 149 -10.61 18.08 -13.98
C GLN A 149 -9.22 18.58 -14.44
N LYS A 150 -9.17 19.74 -15.12
CA LYS A 150 -7.93 20.50 -15.37
C LYS A 150 -7.68 21.49 -14.23
N PHE A 151 -6.39 21.74 -13.95
CA PHE A 151 -5.89 22.74 -13.01
C PHE A 151 -6.31 24.15 -13.42
#